data_AF-U6KTI7-F1
#
_entry.id   AF-U6KTI7-F1
#
_cell.length_a   1.000
_cell.length_b   1.000
_cell.length_c   1.000
_cell.angle_alpha   90.00
_cell.angle_beta   90.00
_cell.angle_gamma   90.00
#
_symmetry.space_group_name_H-M   'P 1'
#
loop_
_entity.id
_entity.type
_entity.pdbx_description
1 polymer ?
#
loop_
_entity_poly.entity_id
_entity_poly.type
_entity_poly.pdbx_seq_one_letter_code
_entity_poly.pdbx_strand_id
1 'polypeptide(L)'
;MGLLQHGGLEGARAKALALLQQLQRQGKLQQNFSSSSSSKPEVCRSGVSGVYYEPEEKLWVAAWQQAGLRCFRAFSVLQLGFAAAFRAAAATRQQQLALNYQFVIKRHRRRAGRQPLK
;
A
#
# COMPACT_ATOMS: atom_id res chain seq x y z
N MET A 1 -2.45 9.17 42.48
CA MET A 1 -1.97 7.87 41.97
C MET A 1 -2.56 7.62 40.58
N GLY A 2 -2.04 8.29 39.55
CA GLY A 2 -2.57 8.21 38.19
C GLY A 2 -1.89 7.10 37.39
N LEU A 3 -2.60 6.00 37.15
CA LEU A 3 -2.19 4.95 36.23
C LEU A 3 -2.30 5.46 34.78
N LEU A 4 -1.24 6.08 34.26
CA LEU A 4 -1.12 6.36 32.83
C LEU A 4 -0.45 5.18 32.12
N GLN A 5 -1.16 4.05 32.06
CA GLN A 5 -0.82 2.99 31.12
C GLN A 5 -1.59 3.21 29.84
N HIS A 6 -0.96 3.77 28.81
CA HIS A 6 -1.37 3.52 27.42
C HIS A 6 -0.13 3.49 26.51
N GLY A 7 0.83 2.64 26.87
CA GLY A 7 1.97 2.25 26.02
C GLY A 7 1.68 1.00 25.17
N GLY A 8 0.41 0.74 24.85
CA GLY A 8 -0.03 -0.45 24.11
C GLY A 8 -0.84 -0.11 22.85
N LEU A 9 -1.31 -1.15 22.15
CA LEU A 9 -2.07 -1.05 20.90
C LEU A 9 -3.29 -0.12 21.01
N GLU A 10 -3.99 -0.16 22.15
CA GLU A 10 -5.14 0.71 22.40
C GLU A 10 -4.76 2.18 22.54
N GLY A 11 -3.60 2.48 23.14
CA GLY A 11 -3.06 3.84 23.22
C GLY A 11 -2.69 4.37 21.84
N ALA A 12 -2.08 3.53 20.99
CA ALA A 12 -1.78 3.88 19.60
C ALA A 12 -3.07 4.09 18.79
N ARG A 13 -4.10 3.25 18.98
CA ARG A 13 -5.42 3.38 18.35
C ARG A 13 -6.13 4.66 18.76
N ALA A 14 -6.13 5.00 20.05
CA ALA A 14 -6.74 6.24 20.55
C ALA A 14 -6.08 7.49 19.94
N LYS A 15 -4.74 7.50 19.86
CA LYS A 15 -3.98 8.58 19.21
C LYS A 15 -4.28 8.67 17.71
N ALA A 16 -4.38 7.54 17.02
CA ALA A 16 -4.72 7.49 15.60
C ALA A 16 -6.13 8.03 15.33
N LEU A 17 -7.12 7.67 16.16
CA LEU A 17 -8.49 8.18 16.06
C LEU A 17 -8.57 9.68 16.34
N ALA A 18 -7.86 10.16 17.36
CA ALA A 18 -7.81 11.59 17.68
C ALA A 18 -7.20 12.42 16.53
N LEU A 19 -6.11 11.93 15.93
CA LEU A 19 -5.49 12.56 14.77
C LEU A 19 -6.42 12.57 13.55
N LEU A 20 -7.11 11.47 13.28
CA LEU A 20 -8.07 11.37 12.18
C LEU A 20 -9.18 12.42 12.32
N GLN A 21 -9.78 12.53 13.50
CA GLN A 21 -10.83 13.50 13.79
C GLN A 21 -10.33 14.94 13.65
N GLN A 22 -9.11 15.23 14.10
CA GLN A 22 -8.48 16.54 13.95
C GLN A 22 -8.27 16.90 12.47
N LEU A 23 -7.79 15.96 11.65
CA LEU A 23 -7.57 16.18 10.21
C LEU A 23 -8.87 16.41 9.44
N GLN A 24 -9.95 15.72 9.83
CA GLN A 24 -11.30 15.94 9.28
C GLN A 24 -11.81 17.35 9.60
N ARG A 25 -11.71 17.78 10.88
CA ARG A 25 -12.09 19.15 11.30
C ARG A 25 -11.31 20.23 10.56
N GLN A 26 -10.02 19.98 10.29
CA GLN A 26 -9.15 20.91 9.56
C GLN A 26 -9.38 20.90 8.04
N GLY A 27 -10.28 20.07 7.51
CA GLY A 27 -10.50 19.94 6.06
C GLY A 27 -9.29 19.40 5.29
N LYS A 28 -8.25 18.91 5.99
CA LYS A 28 -7.02 18.35 5.38
C LYS A 28 -7.24 16.94 4.84
N LEU A 29 -8.31 16.29 5.27
CA LEU A 29 -8.79 15.03 4.72
C LEU A 29 -9.69 15.37 3.52
N GLN A 30 -9.09 15.72 2.38
CA GLN A 30 -9.85 15.93 1.16
C GLN A 30 -10.53 14.60 0.79
N GLN A 31 -11.87 14.58 0.74
CA GLN A 31 -12.64 13.43 0.27
C GLN A 31 -12.33 13.08 -1.19
N ASN A 32 -11.76 14.05 -1.90
CA ASN A 32 -11.37 13.94 -3.29
C ASN A 32 -9.89 13.54 -3.31
N PHE A 33 -9.59 12.24 -3.22
CA PHE A 33 -8.24 11.67 -3.37
C PHE A 33 -7.64 11.88 -4.78
N SER A 34 -7.98 12.97 -5.48
CA SER A 34 -7.91 13.04 -6.94
C SER A 34 -6.75 13.87 -7.49
N SER A 35 -5.96 14.60 -6.70
CA SER A 35 -5.04 15.57 -7.34
C SER A 35 -3.70 15.88 -6.66
N SER A 36 -3.35 15.33 -5.48
CA SER A 36 -1.98 15.43 -4.97
C SER A 36 -1.26 14.08 -4.99
N SER A 37 -0.22 14.00 -5.80
CA SER A 37 0.64 12.82 -6.01
C SER A 37 1.41 12.35 -4.76
N SER A 38 1.32 13.07 -3.64
CA SER A 38 2.15 12.84 -2.46
C SER A 38 1.50 12.00 -1.37
N SER A 39 0.19 11.70 -1.47
CA SER A 39 -0.52 10.99 -0.39
C SER A 39 -1.58 9.99 -0.87
N LYS A 40 -1.66 9.73 -2.17
CA LYS A 40 -2.45 8.60 -2.66
C LYS A 40 -1.72 7.32 -2.22
N PRO A 41 -2.39 6.37 -1.54
CA PRO A 41 -1.80 5.04 -1.39
C PRO A 41 -1.41 4.56 -2.80
N GLU A 42 -0.33 3.79 -2.93
CA GLU A 42 0.01 3.10 -4.19
C GLU A 42 -1.07 2.06 -4.50
N VAL A 43 -2.25 2.54 -4.88
CA VAL A 43 -3.36 1.72 -5.32
C VAL A 43 -3.17 1.58 -6.81
N CYS A 44 -2.57 0.45 -7.21
CA CYS A 44 -2.59 0.02 -8.59
C CYS A 44 -4.06 -0.04 -9.08
N ARG A 45 -4.30 0.02 -10.39
CA ARG A 45 -5.68 -0.04 -10.97
C ARG A 45 -6.50 -1.25 -10.48
N SER A 46 -5.84 -2.30 -10.01
CA SER A 46 -6.39 -3.52 -9.43
C SER A 46 -6.82 -3.42 -7.96
N GLY A 47 -6.50 -2.33 -7.26
CA GLY A 47 -6.70 -2.20 -5.81
C GLY A 47 -5.59 -2.82 -4.95
N VAL A 48 -4.72 -3.66 -5.53
CA VAL A 48 -3.68 -4.40 -4.80
C VAL A 48 -2.30 -4.03 -5.34
N SER A 49 -1.43 -3.49 -4.48
CA SER A 49 -0.08 -3.08 -4.85
C SER A 49 0.76 -4.28 -5.34
N GLY A 50 1.32 -4.13 -6.55
CA GLY A 50 2.11 -5.17 -7.20
C GLY A 50 1.29 -6.27 -7.88
N VAL A 51 -0.03 -6.10 -8.02
CA VAL A 51 -0.87 -6.99 -8.86
C VAL A 51 -1.43 -6.18 -10.03
N TYR A 52 -1.27 -6.66 -11.25
CA TYR A 52 -1.79 -5.98 -12.44
C TYR A 52 -2.30 -6.99 -13.48
N TYR A 53 -3.14 -6.50 -14.39
CA TYR A 53 -3.70 -7.29 -15.49
C TYR A 53 -2.95 -6.98 -16.78
N GLU A 54 -2.51 -8.02 -17.47
CA GLU A 54 -1.87 -7.97 -18.79
C GLU A 54 -2.91 -8.32 -19.86
N PRO A 55 -3.38 -7.35 -20.67
CA PRO A 55 -4.45 -7.58 -21.64
C PRO A 55 -4.06 -8.46 -22.82
N GLU A 56 -2.79 -8.43 -23.26
CA GLU A 56 -2.33 -9.16 -24.45
C GLU A 56 -2.47 -10.68 -24.26
N GLU A 57 -1.94 -11.19 -23.15
CA GLU A 57 -1.98 -12.62 -22.83
C GLU A 57 -3.15 -13.00 -21.89
N LYS A 58 -3.96 -12.02 -21.50
CA LYS A 58 -5.08 -12.16 -20.56
C LYS A 58 -4.62 -12.80 -19.23
N LEU A 59 -3.62 -12.20 -18.61
CA LEU A 59 -2.99 -12.70 -17.39
C LEU A 59 -3.19 -11.75 -16.22
N TRP A 60 -3.43 -12.31 -15.03
CA TRP A 60 -3.20 -11.60 -13.78
C TRP A 60 -1.79 -11.86 -13.29
N VAL A 61 -0.99 -10.81 -13.13
CA VAL A 61 0.41 -10.90 -12.73
C VAL A 61 0.58 -10.34 -11.33
N ALA A 62 1.19 -11.14 -10.44
CA ALA A 62 1.66 -10.72 -9.13
C ALA A 62 3.17 -10.52 -9.17
N ALA A 63 3.65 -9.35 -8.77
CA ALA A 63 5.06 -9.01 -8.70
C ALA A 63 5.51 -8.73 -7.26
N TRP A 64 6.71 -9.20 -6.90
CA TRP A 64 7.31 -8.96 -5.58
C TRP A 64 8.83 -8.85 -5.68
N GLN A 65 9.46 -8.53 -4.56
CA GLN A 65 10.91 -8.49 -4.41
C GLN A 65 11.32 -9.64 -3.49
N GLN A 66 12.35 -10.38 -3.89
CA GLN A 66 12.91 -11.48 -3.11
C GLN A 66 14.43 -11.41 -3.25
N ALA A 67 15.14 -11.29 -2.12
CA ALA A 67 16.61 -11.18 -2.08
C ALA A 67 17.19 -10.09 -3.03
N GLY A 68 16.48 -8.97 -3.20
CA GLY A 68 16.89 -7.88 -4.10
C GLY A 68 16.58 -8.09 -5.59
N LEU A 69 15.98 -9.23 -5.95
CA LEU A 69 15.52 -9.53 -7.29
C LEU A 69 14.02 -9.34 -7.41
N ARG A 70 13.58 -8.77 -8.54
CA ARG A 70 12.17 -8.64 -8.87
C ARG A 70 11.64 -9.96 -9.43
N CYS A 71 10.70 -10.56 -8.71
CA CYS A 71 10.06 -11.82 -9.09
C CYS A 71 8.60 -11.57 -9.50
N PHE A 72 8.05 -12.48 -10.30
CA PHE A 72 6.69 -12.40 -10.79
C PHE A 72 6.07 -13.80 -10.95
N ARG A 73 4.74 -13.86 -10.81
CA ARG A 73 3.92 -15.03 -11.10
C ARG A 73 2.68 -14.61 -11.85
N ALA A 74 2.42 -15.27 -12.97
CA ALA A 74 1.27 -15.01 -13.81
C ALA A 74 0.19 -16.09 -13.64
N PHE A 75 -1.07 -15.68 -13.77
CA PHE A 75 -2.25 -16.53 -13.68
C PHE A 75 -3.13 -16.28 -14.89
N SER A 76 -3.35 -17.32 -15.70
CA SER A 76 -4.16 -17.20 -16.91
C SER A 76 -5.64 -17.09 -16.61
N VAL A 77 -6.26 -16.04 -17.17
CA VAL A 77 -7.72 -15.86 -17.09
C VAL A 77 -8.45 -16.95 -17.87
N LEU A 78 -7.85 -17.49 -18.94
CA LEU A 78 -8.46 -18.55 -19.73
C LEU A 78 -8.59 -19.86 -18.95
N GLN A 79 -7.66 -20.12 -18.03
CA GLN A 79 -7.64 -21.36 -17.24
C GLN A 79 -8.47 -21.24 -15.95
N LEU A 80 -8.33 -20.12 -15.24
CA LEU A 80 -8.93 -19.95 -13.90
C LEU A 80 -10.21 -19.11 -13.91
N GLY A 81 -10.48 -18.36 -14.97
CA GLY A 81 -11.51 -17.32 -14.99
C GLY A 81 -11.01 -16.00 -14.37
N PHE A 82 -11.62 -14.88 -14.77
CA PHE A 82 -11.09 -13.53 -14.47
C PHE A 82 -10.98 -13.24 -12.97
N ALA A 83 -12.05 -13.47 -12.22
CA ALA A 83 -12.08 -13.18 -10.78
C ALA A 83 -11.23 -14.17 -9.96
N ALA A 84 -11.19 -15.44 -10.35
CA ALA A 84 -10.39 -16.45 -9.65
C ALA A 84 -8.89 -16.28 -9.91
N ALA A 85 -8.48 -15.96 -11.15
CA ALA A 85 -7.11 -15.58 -11.46
C ALA A 85 -6.66 -14.34 -10.66
N PHE A 86 -7.51 -13.32 -10.54
CA PHE A 86 -7.23 -12.15 -9.70
C PHE A 86 -7.03 -12.54 -8.22
N ARG A 87 -7.94 -13.33 -7.65
CA ARG A 87 -7.82 -13.80 -6.25
C ARG A 87 -6.54 -14.59 -6.02
N ALA A 88 -6.16 -15.45 -6.97
CA ALA A 88 -4.91 -16.21 -6.90
C ALA A 88 -3.67 -15.31 -6.93
N ALA A 89 -3.66 -14.30 -7.79
CA ALA A 89 -2.59 -13.31 -7.87
C ALA A 89 -2.48 -12.50 -6.57
N ALA A 90 -3.60 -12.02 -6.03
CA ALA A 90 -3.65 -11.26 -4.78
C ALA A 90 -3.16 -12.10 -3.58
N ALA A 91 -3.63 -13.35 -3.47
CA ALA A 91 -3.20 -14.27 -2.42
C ALA A 91 -1.69 -14.55 -2.50
N THR A 92 -1.18 -14.81 -3.71
CA THR A 92 0.26 -15.01 -3.94
C THR A 92 1.06 -13.77 -3.53
N ARG A 93 0.59 -12.57 -3.90
CA ARG A 93 1.25 -11.32 -3.53
C ARG A 93 1.34 -11.16 -2.01
N GLN A 94 0.24 -11.41 -1.30
CA GLN A 94 0.19 -11.32 0.15
C GLN A 94 1.12 -12.34 0.82
N GLN A 95 1.10 -13.60 0.35
CA GLN A 95 1.98 -14.65 0.85
C GLN A 95 3.46 -14.28 0.65
N GLN A 96 3.84 -13.85 -0.55
CA GLN A 96 5.23 -13.48 -0.85
C GLN A 96 5.69 -12.25 -0.07
N LEU A 97 4.80 -11.29 0.22
CA LEU A 97 5.12 -10.17 1.10
C LEU A 97 5.35 -10.61 2.56
N ALA A 98 4.57 -11.58 3.04
CA ALA A 98 4.73 -12.12 4.38
C ALA A 98 6.04 -12.92 4.51
N LEU A 99 6.38 -13.72 3.50
CA LEU A 99 7.61 -14.54 3.48
C LEU A 99 8.87 -13.68 3.27
N ASN A 100 8.83 -12.73 2.34
CA ASN A 100 9.96 -11.90 1.97
C ASN A 100 9.89 -10.52 2.65
N TYR A 101 9.39 -10.49 3.89
CA TYR A 101 9.21 -9.24 4.61
C TYR A 101 10.57 -8.56 4.81
N GLN A 102 10.82 -7.50 4.02
CA GLN A 102 12.02 -6.71 4.13
C GLN A 102 11.73 -5.50 5.01
N PHE A 103 12.40 -5.41 6.17
CA PHE A 103 12.34 -4.24 7.02
C PHE A 103 13.09 -3.09 6.34
N VAL A 104 12.42 -2.36 5.46
CA VAL A 104 12.98 -1.16 4.84
C VAL A 104 12.67 0.01 5.76
N ILE A 105 13.70 0.52 6.44
CA ILE A 105 13.60 1.84 7.08
C ILE A 105 13.26 2.84 5.98
N LYS A 106 12.01 3.32 5.95
CA LYS A 106 11.63 4.43 5.06
C LYS A 106 12.45 5.64 5.48
N ARG A 107 13.53 5.91 4.74
CA ARG A 107 14.30 7.14 4.92
C ARG A 107 13.39 8.29 4.53
N HIS A 108 12.84 8.98 5.53
CA HIS A 108 12.23 10.30 5.37
C HIS A 108 13.33 11.32 5.05
N ARG A 109 14.01 11.16 3.92
CA ARG A 109 14.92 12.18 3.42
C ARG A 109 14.03 13.34 3.02
N ARG A 110 13.99 14.41 3.83
CA ARG A 110 13.60 15.73 3.32
C ARG A 110 14.54 15.98 2.14
N ARG A 111 14.00 16.09 0.92
CA ARG A 111 14.79 16.56 -0.23
C ARG A 111 15.12 18.04 0.04
N ALA A 112 16.13 18.29 0.87
CA ALA A 112 16.72 19.60 1.02
C ALA A 112 17.29 19.98 -0.36
N GLY A 113 16.88 21.13 -0.91
CA GLY A 113 17.49 21.69 -2.12
C GLY A 113 16.59 21.85 -3.36
N ARG A 114 15.27 21.60 -3.30
CA ARG A 114 14.38 22.12 -4.35
C ARG A 114 14.11 23.59 -4.08
N GLN A 115 14.60 24.48 -4.94
CA GLN A 115 14.19 25.88 -4.90
C GLN A 115 12.68 25.97 -5.20
N PRO A 116 11.92 26.84 -4.50
CA PRO A 116 10.54 27.09 -4.87
C PRO A 116 10.48 27.59 -6.31
N LEU A 117 9.52 27.11 -7.09
CA LEU A 117 9.22 27.70 -8.40
C LEU A 117 8.77 29.15 -8.14
N LYS A 118 9.43 30.09 -8.82
CA LYS A 118 9.10 31.52 -8.79
C LYS A 118 7.73 31.78 -9.42
#